data_AF-A0A1H9KV16-F1
#
_entry.id   AF-A0A1H9KV16-F1
#
_cell.length_a   1.000
_cell.length_b   1.000
_cell.length_c   1.000
_cell.angle_alpha   90.00
_cell.angle_beta   90.00
_cell.angle_gamma   90.00
#
_symmetry.space_group_name_H-M   'P 1'
#
loop_
_entity.id
_entity.type
_entity.pdbx_description
1 polymer ?
#
loop_
_entity_poly.entity_id
_entity_poly.type
_entity_poly.pdbx_seq_one_letter_code
_entity_poly.pdbx_strand_id
1 'polypeptide(L)'
;MRIRLLTPLHTASISIAAVLLIIAVAAGFVRFSAPLLESHLTGGTMGTGYTVKYRHASDALSVQAIRMEIEQQLAKINQSMSTYGAGSELSRFNRSGSTEWIPVSTSLYTVLAAALEIGRQSEGAFDITIGPLVNLWGFGPEKRVPGIPNAGEIAATLERAGHDKLMLDESARAVRKTRVDVYVDLSAIAKGYAVDQIAATLERHGIEHYMVEIGGEIRARGTNAQQLPWQIGIDKPQVSGRTVQKVLPLDNAALATSGNYRNYFMIGDRRYMHVIDPATGWPAESRLASVTVLAETCMLADAWATALLVLGLERGLAMAEQLGLQVLFIADRGGVFTEHATSHFESSNAQNFAATFLAAFLVMAIAIAAMAIGVMMGRKPIAGSCGGLGRLGLGCDGGCGKPCSADTDCKPSTDKPEP
;
A
#
# COMPACT_ATOMS: atom_id res chain seq x y z
N MET A 1 -23.62 -63.95 45.06
CA MET A 1 -23.66 -62.88 44.04
C MET A 1 -22.67 -61.80 44.47
N ARG A 2 -21.46 -61.79 43.89
CA ARG A 2 -20.31 -60.99 44.39
C ARG A 2 -20.32 -59.59 43.77
N ILE A 3 -20.34 -58.58 44.63
CA ILE A 3 -20.17 -57.16 44.29
C ILE A 3 -18.67 -56.92 44.04
N ARG A 4 -18.29 -56.48 42.84
CA ARG A 4 -16.94 -55.98 42.52
C ARG A 4 -16.91 -54.47 42.74
N LEU A 5 -16.10 -54.04 43.71
CA LEU A 5 -15.77 -52.64 43.96
C LEU A 5 -14.95 -52.05 42.81
N LEU A 6 -15.28 -50.80 42.47
CA LEU A 6 -14.55 -49.91 41.57
C LEU A 6 -13.18 -49.57 42.14
N THR A 7 -12.15 -49.60 41.28
CA THR A 7 -10.79 -49.12 41.55
C THR A 7 -10.71 -47.59 41.58
N PRO A 8 -9.79 -46.97 42.35
CA PRO A 8 -9.70 -45.52 42.46
C PRO A 8 -9.03 -44.90 41.22
N LEU A 9 -9.53 -43.73 40.83
CA LEU A 9 -8.94 -42.86 39.82
C LEU A 9 -7.56 -42.36 40.29
N HIS A 10 -6.52 -42.65 39.51
CA HIS A 10 -5.18 -42.06 39.68
C HIS A 10 -5.25 -40.54 39.44
N THR A 11 -5.09 -39.76 40.50
CA THR A 11 -4.81 -38.32 40.39
C THR A 11 -3.41 -38.15 39.81
N ALA A 12 -3.32 -37.69 38.55
CA ALA A 12 -2.06 -37.36 37.91
C ALA A 12 -1.44 -36.13 38.59
N SER A 13 -0.47 -36.37 39.49
CA SER A 13 0.34 -35.31 40.10
C SER A 13 1.31 -34.76 39.06
N ILE A 14 0.94 -33.66 38.41
CA ILE A 14 1.84 -32.93 37.51
C ILE A 14 3.01 -32.41 38.38
N SER A 15 4.21 -32.96 38.17
CA SER A 15 5.41 -32.57 38.93
C SER A 15 5.73 -31.09 38.72
N ILE A 16 6.15 -30.40 39.77
CA ILE A 16 6.57 -28.98 39.75
C ILE A 16 7.60 -28.71 38.64
N ALA A 17 8.47 -29.69 38.37
CA ALA A 17 9.44 -29.65 37.28
C ALA A 17 8.80 -29.52 35.88
N ALA A 18 7.66 -30.19 35.63
CA ALA A 18 6.94 -30.10 34.36
C ALA A 18 6.29 -28.72 34.18
N VAL A 19 5.77 -28.13 35.27
CA VAL A 19 5.23 -26.76 35.24
C VAL A 19 6.33 -25.73 34.99
N LEU A 20 7.48 -25.87 35.65
CA LEU A 20 8.64 -25.00 35.45
C LEU A 20 9.22 -25.11 34.03
N LEU A 21 9.24 -26.32 33.46
CA LEU A 21 9.66 -26.54 32.07
C LEU A 21 8.68 -25.87 31.09
N ILE A 22 7.37 -25.99 31.31
CA ILE A 22 6.36 -25.31 30.49
C ILE A 22 6.49 -23.78 30.60
N ILE A 23 6.74 -23.24 31.80
CA ILE A 23 6.98 -21.81 31.99
C ILE A 23 8.28 -21.36 31.31
N ALA A 24 9.36 -22.15 31.40
CA ALA A 24 10.62 -21.83 30.75
C ALA A 24 10.51 -21.89 29.21
N VAL A 25 9.77 -22.86 28.67
CA VAL A 25 9.47 -22.95 27.24
C VAL A 25 8.58 -21.77 26.82
N ALA A 26 7.51 -21.48 27.57
CA ALA A 26 6.63 -20.34 27.30
C ALA A 26 7.36 -18.99 27.39
N ALA A 27 8.25 -18.82 28.37
CA ALA A 27 9.10 -17.63 28.51
C ALA A 27 10.16 -17.54 27.41
N GLY A 28 10.68 -18.68 26.93
CA GLY A 28 11.56 -18.74 25.76
C GLY A 28 10.87 -18.34 24.44
N PHE A 29 9.54 -18.49 24.37
CA PHE A 29 8.72 -18.03 23.25
C PHE A 29 8.39 -16.53 23.31
N VAL A 30 8.41 -15.90 24.49
CA VAL A 30 8.23 -14.45 24.62
C VAL A 30 9.57 -13.76 24.34
N ARG A 31 9.95 -13.68 23.05
CA ARG A 31 11.00 -12.76 22.62
C ARG A 31 10.47 -11.34 22.82
N PHE A 32 10.99 -10.66 23.84
CA PHE A 32 10.79 -9.23 24.02
C PHE A 32 11.59 -8.51 22.93
N SER A 33 10.99 -8.35 21.75
CA SER A 33 11.58 -7.53 20.70
C SER A 33 11.66 -6.10 21.22
N ALA A 34 12.85 -5.49 21.14
CA ALA A 34 13.01 -4.08 21.48
C ALA A 34 11.98 -3.24 20.71
N PRO A 35 11.39 -2.20 21.34
CA PRO A 35 10.43 -1.36 20.66
C PRO A 35 11.09 -0.71 19.44
N LEU A 36 10.48 -0.89 18.26
CA LEU A 36 10.95 -0.24 17.05
C LEU A 36 10.63 1.26 17.12
N LEU A 37 11.60 2.08 16.76
CA LEU A 37 11.44 3.51 16.56
C LEU A 37 10.81 3.76 15.19
N GLU A 38 10.03 4.83 15.05
CA GLU A 38 9.52 5.28 13.75
C GLU A 38 10.30 6.50 13.27
N SER A 39 10.76 6.45 12.02
CA SER A 39 11.46 7.53 11.35
C SER A 39 10.69 7.98 10.12
N HIS A 40 10.80 9.27 9.82
CA HIS A 40 10.11 9.92 8.72
C HIS A 40 11.09 10.77 7.91
N LEU A 41 11.17 10.48 6.61
CA LEU A 41 12.01 11.18 5.65
C LEU A 41 11.14 11.79 4.55
N THR A 42 11.47 13.01 4.17
CA THR A 42 10.83 13.74 3.07
C THR A 42 11.90 14.45 2.25
N GLY A 43 11.57 14.70 0.98
CA GLY A 43 12.42 15.40 0.03
C GLY A 43 11.74 15.56 -1.33
N GLY A 44 12.48 16.04 -2.33
CA GLY A 44 11.99 16.25 -3.69
C GLY A 44 12.67 15.34 -4.71
N THR A 45 11.92 14.86 -5.71
CA THR A 45 12.42 14.07 -6.85
C THR A 45 11.40 14.08 -7.99
N MET A 46 11.82 13.90 -9.24
CA MET A 46 10.92 13.72 -10.39
C MET A 46 9.82 14.80 -10.52
N GLY A 47 10.12 16.04 -10.14
CA GLY A 47 9.16 17.16 -10.17
C GLY A 47 8.07 17.10 -9.09
N THR A 48 8.20 16.21 -8.11
CA THR A 48 7.26 16.01 -6.99
C THR A 48 8.01 15.82 -5.66
N GLY A 49 7.27 15.60 -4.58
CA GLY A 49 7.81 15.20 -3.28
C GLY A 49 7.83 13.68 -3.10
N TYR A 50 8.66 13.20 -2.19
CA TYR A 50 8.58 11.85 -1.65
C TYR A 50 8.42 11.87 -0.13
N THR A 51 7.82 10.80 0.39
CA THR A 51 7.66 10.53 1.81
C THR A 51 8.06 9.08 2.08
N VAL A 52 8.93 8.85 3.06
CA VAL A 52 9.30 7.52 3.52
C VAL A 52 9.12 7.46 5.02
N LYS A 53 8.20 6.61 5.48
CA LYS A 53 8.05 6.27 6.90
C LYS A 53 8.50 4.84 7.10
N TYR A 54 9.29 4.59 8.13
CA TYR A 54 9.77 3.25 8.41
C TYR A 54 10.05 3.06 9.89
N ARG A 55 9.98 1.81 10.34
CA ARG A 55 10.29 1.43 11.71
C ARG A 55 11.57 0.62 11.76
N HIS A 56 12.44 0.95 12.71
CA HIS A 56 13.76 0.35 12.82
C HIS A 56 14.15 0.15 14.30
N ALA A 57 15.10 -0.75 14.54
CA ALA A 57 15.68 -0.94 15.86
C ALA A 57 16.58 0.26 16.22
N SER A 58 16.81 0.47 17.52
CA SER A 58 17.62 1.59 18.02
C SER A 58 19.09 1.51 17.61
N ASP A 59 19.59 0.31 17.36
CA ASP A 59 20.96 0.00 16.92
C ASP A 59 21.10 -0.11 15.39
N ALA A 60 20.03 0.17 14.64
CA ALA A 60 20.06 0.20 13.18
C ALA A 60 20.92 1.35 12.64
N LEU A 61 21.17 1.32 11.32
CA LEU A 61 21.79 2.42 10.58
C LEU A 61 21.12 3.77 10.91
N SER A 62 21.94 4.83 10.96
CA SER A 62 21.41 6.16 11.25
C SER A 62 20.42 6.60 10.18
N VAL A 63 19.40 7.35 10.61
CA VAL A 63 18.39 7.94 9.71
C VAL A 63 19.03 8.75 8.58
N GLN A 64 20.16 9.40 8.87
CA GLN A 64 20.93 10.16 7.87
C GLN A 64 21.62 9.26 6.84
N ALA A 65 22.14 8.10 7.23
CA ALA A 65 22.72 7.15 6.29
C ALA A 65 21.67 6.59 5.32
N ILE A 66 20.50 6.21 5.85
CA ILE A 66 19.36 5.76 5.03
C ILE A 66 18.90 6.86 4.07
N ARG A 67 18.79 8.12 4.55
CA ARG A 67 18.48 9.27 3.70
C ARG A 67 19.45 9.39 2.52
N MET A 68 20.76 9.35 2.78
CA MET A 68 21.76 9.49 1.72
C MET A 68 21.66 8.37 0.67
N GLU A 69 21.38 7.13 1.08
CA GLU A 69 21.23 6.03 0.12
C GLU A 69 19.95 6.17 -0.72
N ILE A 70 18.84 6.61 -0.11
CA ILE A 70 17.60 6.93 -0.83
C ILE A 70 17.84 8.04 -1.86
N GLU A 71 18.47 9.14 -1.44
CA GLU A 71 18.78 10.27 -2.32
C GLU A 71 19.73 9.85 -3.47
N GLN A 72 20.74 9.02 -3.17
CA GLN A 72 21.63 8.46 -4.19
C GLN A 72 20.87 7.55 -5.18
N GLN A 73 19.96 6.71 -4.70
CA GLN A 73 19.17 5.84 -5.56
C GLN A 73 18.23 6.64 -6.46
N LEU A 74 17.54 7.65 -5.91
CA LEU A 74 16.72 8.58 -6.69
C LEU A 74 17.53 9.34 -7.74
N ALA A 75 18.73 9.80 -7.40
CA ALA A 75 19.63 10.47 -8.34
C ALA A 75 20.04 9.55 -9.50
N LYS A 76 20.39 8.28 -9.22
CA LYS A 76 20.71 7.28 -10.25
C LYS A 76 19.53 7.04 -11.20
N ILE A 77 18.31 6.93 -10.66
CA ILE A 77 17.11 6.74 -11.48
C ILE A 77 16.85 7.97 -12.36
N ASN A 78 16.95 9.19 -11.81
CA ASN A 78 16.82 10.42 -12.60
C ASN A 78 17.88 10.52 -13.71
N GLN A 79 19.13 10.14 -13.42
CA GLN A 79 20.21 10.11 -14.42
C GLN A 79 19.98 9.04 -15.51
N SER A 80 19.16 8.02 -15.25
CA SER A 80 18.83 7.00 -16.24
C SER A 80 17.56 7.37 -17.03
N MET A 81 16.46 7.72 -16.37
CA MET A 81 15.12 7.70 -16.96
C MET A 81 14.48 9.08 -17.18
N SER A 82 15.10 10.18 -16.75
CA SER A 82 14.47 11.51 -16.86
C SER A 82 14.41 12.00 -18.31
N THR A 83 13.24 12.45 -18.78
CA THR A 83 13.08 13.16 -20.07
C THR A 83 13.48 14.64 -20.00
N TYR A 84 13.56 15.21 -18.79
CA TYR A 84 13.95 16.61 -18.55
C TYR A 84 15.48 16.77 -18.44
N GLY A 85 16.16 15.76 -17.91
CA GLY A 85 17.62 15.76 -17.78
C GLY A 85 18.29 15.50 -19.13
N ALA A 86 18.82 16.53 -19.79
CA ALA A 86 19.49 16.36 -21.08
C ALA A 86 20.62 15.32 -21.05
N GLY A 87 21.32 15.20 -19.93
CA GLY A 87 22.39 14.20 -19.73
C GLY A 87 21.90 12.80 -19.36
N SER A 88 20.60 12.56 -19.22
CA SER A 88 20.09 11.24 -18.83
C SER A 88 20.32 10.19 -19.92
N GLU A 89 20.39 8.94 -19.53
CA GLU A 89 20.51 7.81 -20.45
C GLU A 89 19.36 7.78 -21.47
N LEU A 90 18.11 7.89 -21.02
CA LEU A 90 16.92 7.95 -21.86
C LEU A 90 16.96 9.14 -22.82
N SER A 91 17.35 10.32 -22.34
CA SER A 91 17.44 11.52 -23.20
C SER A 91 18.54 11.39 -24.26
N ARG A 92 19.66 10.72 -23.96
CA ARG A 92 20.69 10.39 -24.96
C ARG A 92 20.17 9.39 -25.98
N PHE A 93 19.42 8.37 -25.55
CA PHE A 93 18.78 7.41 -26.46
C PHE A 93 17.79 8.10 -27.40
N ASN A 94 16.90 8.95 -26.86
CA ASN A 94 15.93 9.71 -27.65
C ASN A 94 16.59 10.60 -28.71
N ARG A 95 17.69 11.30 -28.37
CA ARG A 95 18.43 12.17 -29.30
C ARG A 95 19.36 11.43 -30.27
N SER A 96 19.61 10.14 -30.05
CA SER A 96 20.49 9.36 -30.93
C SER A 96 19.95 9.36 -32.35
N GLY A 97 20.77 9.72 -33.33
CA GLY A 97 20.43 9.59 -34.76
C GLY A 97 20.60 8.16 -35.29
N SER A 98 20.88 7.18 -34.41
CA SER A 98 21.14 5.79 -34.77
C SER A 98 19.91 4.91 -34.56
N THR A 99 19.76 3.90 -35.43
CA THR A 99 18.84 2.76 -35.29
C THR A 99 19.56 1.47 -34.88
N GLU A 100 20.86 1.54 -34.60
CA GLU A 100 21.66 0.44 -34.08
C GLU A 100 21.31 0.13 -32.62
N TRP A 101 21.75 -1.04 -32.17
CA TRP A 101 21.66 -1.44 -30.76
C TRP A 101 22.50 -0.53 -29.86
N ILE A 102 21.86 0.02 -28.83
CA ILE A 102 22.48 0.88 -27.84
C ILE A 102 22.43 0.17 -26.49
N PRO A 103 23.58 -0.17 -25.89
CA PRO A 103 23.62 -0.73 -24.53
C PRO A 103 23.02 0.23 -23.52
N VAL A 104 22.25 -0.31 -22.58
CA VAL A 104 21.63 0.46 -21.50
C VAL A 104 21.86 -0.18 -20.14
N SER A 105 21.69 0.62 -19.09
CA SER A 105 21.74 0.18 -17.70
C SER A 105 20.63 -0.85 -17.42
N THR A 106 20.89 -1.73 -16.45
CA THR A 106 19.90 -2.73 -16.00
C THR A 106 18.59 -2.07 -15.60
N SER A 107 18.64 -0.93 -14.89
CA SER A 107 17.44 -0.20 -14.47
C SER A 107 16.60 0.24 -15.67
N LEU A 108 17.22 0.88 -16.68
CA LEU A 108 16.51 1.32 -17.87
C LEU A 108 15.94 0.14 -18.64
N TYR A 109 16.72 -0.92 -18.83
CA TYR A 109 16.27 -2.13 -19.51
C TYR A 109 15.04 -2.75 -18.82
N THR A 110 15.07 -2.91 -17.49
CA THR A 110 13.96 -3.47 -16.72
C THR A 110 12.67 -2.68 -16.93
N VAL A 111 12.74 -1.34 -16.87
CA VAL A 111 11.56 -0.49 -17.05
C VAL A 111 11.06 -0.52 -18.49
N LEU A 112 11.96 -0.51 -19.48
CA LEU A 112 11.57 -0.65 -20.90
C LEU A 112 10.90 -2.00 -21.16
N ALA A 113 11.44 -3.10 -20.62
CA ALA A 113 10.89 -4.43 -20.80
C ALA A 113 9.49 -4.54 -20.19
N ALA A 114 9.31 -4.06 -18.95
CA ALA A 114 8.00 -4.02 -18.31
C ALA A 114 6.99 -3.16 -19.09
N ALA A 115 7.42 -2.00 -19.56
CA ALA A 115 6.58 -1.09 -20.33
C ALA A 115 6.12 -1.69 -21.67
N LEU A 116 7.01 -2.36 -22.42
CA LEU A 116 6.65 -2.99 -23.68
C LEU A 116 5.71 -4.18 -23.47
N GLU A 117 5.92 -4.96 -22.40
CA GLU A 117 5.03 -6.08 -22.08
C GLU A 117 3.64 -5.60 -21.67
N ILE A 118 3.54 -4.56 -20.83
CA ILE A 118 2.24 -3.95 -20.47
C ILE A 118 1.58 -3.32 -21.69
N GLY A 119 2.35 -2.67 -22.57
CA GLY A 119 1.86 -2.16 -23.84
C GLY A 119 1.22 -3.25 -24.70
N ARG A 120 1.87 -4.41 -24.79
CA ARG A 120 1.33 -5.58 -25.50
C ARG A 120 0.07 -6.14 -24.83
N GLN A 121 0.08 -6.31 -23.50
CA GLN A 121 -1.05 -6.86 -22.75
C GLN A 121 -2.27 -5.92 -22.72
N SER A 122 -2.03 -4.61 -22.79
CA SER A 122 -3.06 -3.56 -22.81
C SER A 122 -3.56 -3.21 -24.21
N GLU A 123 -3.21 -4.01 -25.22
CA GLU A 123 -3.58 -3.78 -26.63
C GLU A 123 -3.15 -2.39 -27.15
N GLY A 124 -1.99 -1.90 -26.68
CA GLY A 124 -1.43 -0.60 -27.05
C GLY A 124 -1.98 0.59 -26.27
N ALA A 125 -2.83 0.39 -25.26
CA ALA A 125 -3.33 1.49 -24.44
C ALA A 125 -2.24 2.13 -23.56
N PHE A 126 -1.21 1.38 -23.19
CA PHE A 126 -0.03 1.90 -22.49
C PHE A 126 1.17 1.97 -23.42
N ASP A 127 1.44 3.12 -24.02
CA ASP A 127 2.55 3.29 -24.96
C ASP A 127 3.57 4.33 -24.53
N ILE A 128 4.79 3.88 -24.19
CA ILE A 128 5.91 4.75 -23.79
C ILE A 128 6.54 5.55 -24.93
N THR A 129 6.08 5.37 -26.17
CA THR A 129 6.60 6.11 -27.34
C THR A 129 5.73 7.32 -27.72
N ILE A 130 4.67 7.60 -26.98
CA ILE A 130 3.73 8.72 -27.26
C ILE A 130 4.23 10.08 -26.79
N GLY A 131 5.47 10.19 -26.28
CA GLY A 131 6.06 11.46 -25.85
C GLY A 131 5.90 12.60 -26.88
N PRO A 132 6.07 12.36 -28.20
CA PRO A 132 5.80 13.36 -29.23
C PRO A 132 4.35 13.86 -29.25
N LEU A 133 3.36 12.99 -28.99
CA LEU A 133 1.96 13.39 -28.87
C LEU A 133 1.74 14.21 -27.60
N VAL A 134 2.31 13.79 -26.47
CA VAL A 134 2.24 14.54 -25.20
C VAL A 134 2.83 15.94 -25.34
N ASN A 135 3.95 16.08 -26.04
CA ASN A 135 4.55 17.37 -26.41
C ASN A 135 3.65 18.18 -27.35
N LEU A 136 3.07 17.53 -28.36
CA LEU A 136 2.19 18.17 -29.35
C LEU A 136 0.96 18.82 -28.69
N TRP A 137 0.42 18.18 -27.66
CA TRP A 137 -0.71 18.68 -26.86
C TRP A 137 -0.30 19.68 -25.77
N GLY A 138 0.99 19.95 -25.59
CA GLY A 138 1.50 20.93 -24.61
C GLY A 138 1.57 20.42 -23.16
N PHE A 139 1.54 19.09 -22.96
CA PHE A 139 1.66 18.47 -21.64
C PHE A 139 3.09 18.03 -21.30
N GLY A 140 3.97 17.96 -22.30
CA GLY A 140 5.35 17.53 -22.11
C GLY A 140 6.34 18.68 -21.91
N PRO A 141 7.66 18.40 -21.88
CA PRO A 141 8.70 19.39 -21.63
C PRO A 141 8.85 20.47 -22.72
N GLU A 142 8.35 20.23 -23.94
CA GLU A 142 8.39 21.22 -25.01
C GLU A 142 7.49 22.41 -24.69
N LYS A 143 8.03 23.64 -24.80
CA LYS A 143 7.28 24.88 -24.55
C LYS A 143 6.32 25.18 -25.70
N ARG A 144 5.23 24.42 -25.79
CA ARG A 144 4.10 24.67 -26.70
C ARG A 144 2.93 25.22 -25.89
N VAL A 145 2.25 26.24 -26.43
CA VAL A 145 1.00 26.73 -25.83
C VAL A 145 -0.05 25.62 -25.98
N PRO A 146 -0.69 25.15 -24.89
CA PRO A 146 -1.73 24.14 -24.99
C PRO A 146 -2.83 24.58 -25.95
N GLY A 147 -3.22 23.68 -26.84
CA GLY A 147 -4.15 23.96 -27.93
C GLY A 147 -4.54 22.68 -28.65
N ILE A 148 -5.57 22.73 -29.50
CA ILE A 148 -5.94 21.60 -30.36
C ILE A 148 -4.95 21.58 -31.53
N PRO A 149 -4.09 20.55 -31.68
CA PRO A 149 -3.23 20.43 -32.85
C PRO A 149 -4.08 20.16 -34.10
N ASN A 150 -3.56 20.49 -35.28
CA ASN A 150 -4.30 20.15 -36.49
C ASN A 150 -4.26 18.63 -36.75
N ALA A 151 -5.28 18.09 -37.42
CA ALA A 151 -5.40 16.65 -37.64
C ALA A 151 -4.20 16.04 -38.41
N GLY A 152 -3.57 16.80 -39.31
CA GLY A 152 -2.38 16.38 -40.03
C GLY A 152 -1.14 16.25 -39.13
N GLU A 153 -0.97 17.16 -38.17
CA GLU A 153 0.10 17.09 -37.15
C GLU A 153 -0.09 15.85 -36.26
N ILE A 154 -1.33 15.56 -35.86
CA ILE A 154 -1.65 14.37 -35.04
C ILE A 154 -1.30 13.11 -35.83
N ALA A 155 -1.79 12.99 -37.07
CA ALA A 155 -1.53 11.84 -37.93
C ALA A 155 -0.02 11.61 -38.18
N ALA A 156 0.71 12.67 -38.56
CA ALA A 156 2.16 12.59 -38.76
C ALA A 156 2.94 12.27 -37.46
N THR A 157 2.38 12.60 -36.30
CA THR A 157 2.98 12.28 -35.01
C THR A 157 2.70 10.83 -34.60
N LEU A 158 1.50 10.32 -34.87
CA LEU A 158 1.14 8.92 -34.65
C LEU A 158 2.04 7.95 -35.43
N GLU A 159 2.45 8.29 -36.66
CA GLU A 159 3.36 7.46 -37.45
C GLU A 159 4.73 7.21 -36.77
N ARG A 160 5.10 8.08 -35.81
CA ARG A 160 6.36 8.00 -35.06
C ARG A 160 6.23 7.24 -33.74
N ALA A 161 5.01 7.03 -33.26
CA ALA A 161 4.72 6.28 -32.04
C ALA A 161 4.31 4.82 -32.37
N GLY A 162 4.55 3.92 -31.44
CA GLY A 162 4.20 2.50 -31.50
C GLY A 162 5.25 1.63 -30.83
N HIS A 163 4.79 0.70 -29.98
CA HIS A 163 5.62 -0.34 -29.36
C HIS A 163 6.47 -1.15 -30.34
N ASP A 164 5.93 -1.39 -31.54
CA ASP A 164 6.59 -2.10 -32.63
C ASP A 164 7.88 -1.41 -33.10
N LYS A 165 8.10 -0.17 -32.70
CA LYS A 165 9.26 0.64 -33.08
C LYS A 165 10.40 0.60 -32.06
N LEU A 166 10.21 -0.09 -30.94
CA LEU A 166 11.26 -0.36 -29.95
C LEU A 166 11.55 -1.86 -29.89
N MET A 167 12.82 -2.22 -29.85
CA MET A 167 13.25 -3.60 -29.70
C MET A 167 14.28 -3.70 -28.57
N LEU A 168 14.18 -4.78 -27.80
CA LEU A 168 15.07 -5.08 -26.68
C LEU A 168 15.87 -6.36 -26.97
N ASP A 169 17.14 -6.34 -26.59
CA ASP A 169 18.02 -7.50 -26.55
C ASP A 169 18.42 -7.74 -25.11
N GLU A 170 17.91 -8.83 -24.53
CA GLU A 170 18.15 -9.18 -23.13
C GLU A 170 19.59 -9.61 -22.89
N SER A 171 20.19 -10.33 -23.85
CA SER A 171 21.53 -10.87 -23.73
C SER A 171 22.58 -9.76 -23.71
N ALA A 172 22.40 -8.75 -24.56
CA ALA A 172 23.28 -7.59 -24.67
C ALA A 172 22.87 -6.45 -23.71
N ARG A 173 21.68 -6.53 -23.09
CA ARG A 173 21.00 -5.42 -22.40
C ARG A 173 21.03 -4.15 -23.26
N ALA A 174 20.56 -4.29 -24.48
CA ALA A 174 20.55 -3.23 -25.46
C ALA A 174 19.12 -2.93 -25.91
N VAL A 175 18.91 -1.69 -26.31
CA VAL A 175 17.67 -1.22 -26.94
C VAL A 175 18.00 -0.63 -28.29
N ARG A 176 17.11 -0.82 -29.26
CA ARG A 176 17.15 -0.09 -30.52
C ARG A 176 15.77 0.44 -30.89
N LYS A 177 15.77 1.46 -31.73
CA LYS A 177 14.58 2.01 -32.37
C LYS A 177 14.59 1.72 -33.86
N THR A 178 13.45 1.38 -34.44
CA THR A 178 13.33 1.10 -35.89
C THR A 178 13.37 2.38 -36.73
N ARG A 179 13.11 3.53 -36.11
CA ARG A 179 13.21 4.87 -36.72
C ARG A 179 13.93 5.83 -35.81
N VAL A 180 14.68 6.77 -36.40
CA VAL A 180 15.47 7.77 -35.65
C VAL A 180 14.63 8.75 -34.84
N ASP A 181 13.38 8.96 -35.25
CA ASP A 181 12.45 9.93 -34.67
C ASP A 181 11.52 9.35 -33.60
N VAL A 182 11.71 8.08 -33.20
CA VAL A 182 11.07 7.49 -32.01
C VAL A 182 11.60 8.20 -30.77
N TYR A 183 10.67 8.59 -29.90
CA TYR A 183 10.95 9.25 -28.63
C TYR A 183 10.26 8.49 -27.51
N VAL A 184 11.02 8.15 -26.48
CA VAL A 184 10.54 7.36 -25.34
C VAL A 184 10.33 8.24 -24.11
N ASP A 185 9.17 8.09 -23.48
CA ASP A 185 8.78 8.72 -22.23
C ASP A 185 8.36 7.67 -21.21
N LEU A 186 9.00 7.68 -20.04
CA LEU A 186 8.76 6.74 -18.94
C LEU A 186 7.99 7.37 -17.78
N SER A 187 7.38 8.54 -17.98
CA SER A 187 6.70 9.29 -16.91
C SER A 187 5.55 8.53 -16.24
N ALA A 188 4.96 7.55 -16.94
CA ALA A 188 3.84 6.72 -16.47
C ALA A 188 4.26 5.37 -15.85
N ILE A 189 5.55 5.18 -15.55
CA ILE A 189 6.08 3.93 -14.95
C ILE A 189 7.31 4.15 -14.05
N ALA A 190 8.09 5.20 -14.30
CA ALA A 190 9.36 5.45 -13.61
C ALA A 190 9.19 5.83 -12.13
N LYS A 191 8.08 6.47 -11.75
CA LYS A 191 7.79 6.79 -10.33
C LYS A 191 7.50 5.52 -9.55
N GLY A 192 6.65 4.64 -10.07
CA GLY A 192 6.43 3.31 -9.50
C GLY A 192 7.74 2.52 -9.34
N TYR A 193 8.60 2.52 -10.36
CA TYR A 193 9.92 1.88 -10.24
C TYR A 193 10.78 2.51 -9.13
N ALA A 194 10.79 3.83 -8.99
CA ALA A 194 11.54 4.50 -7.92
C ALA A 194 11.04 4.13 -6.52
N VAL A 195 9.72 4.03 -6.33
CA VAL A 195 9.12 3.54 -5.09
C VAL A 195 9.62 2.13 -4.76
N ASP A 196 9.64 1.24 -5.75
CA ASP A 196 10.15 -0.14 -5.58
C ASP A 196 11.63 -0.17 -5.22
N GLN A 197 12.46 0.70 -5.82
CA GLN A 197 13.89 0.77 -5.53
C GLN A 197 14.21 1.33 -4.13
N ILE A 198 13.40 2.28 -3.64
CA ILE A 198 13.51 2.74 -2.25
C ILE A 198 13.09 1.63 -1.30
N ALA A 199 11.97 0.95 -1.56
CA ALA A 199 11.52 -0.19 -0.77
C ALA A 199 12.63 -1.27 -0.68
N ALA A 200 13.22 -1.66 -1.82
CA ALA A 200 14.34 -2.60 -1.85
C ALA A 200 15.58 -2.10 -1.09
N THR A 201 15.81 -0.78 -1.05
CA THR A 201 16.89 -0.18 -0.25
C THR A 201 16.65 -0.34 1.24
N LEU A 202 15.41 -0.13 1.71
CA LEU A 202 15.04 -0.36 3.10
C LEU A 202 15.16 -1.84 3.47
N GLU A 203 14.67 -2.74 2.61
CA GLU A 203 14.73 -4.19 2.82
C GLU A 203 16.17 -4.71 2.92
N ARG A 204 17.10 -4.18 2.12
CA ARG A 204 18.55 -4.51 2.22
C ARG A 204 19.15 -4.18 3.58
N HIS A 205 18.56 -3.23 4.31
CA HIS A 205 18.95 -2.86 5.68
C HIS A 205 18.14 -3.59 6.76
N GLY A 206 17.35 -4.60 6.39
CA GLY A 206 16.52 -5.36 7.32
C GLY A 206 15.30 -4.59 7.84
N ILE A 207 14.91 -3.50 7.17
CA ILE A 207 13.72 -2.72 7.54
C ILE A 207 12.50 -3.39 6.90
N GLU A 208 11.67 -4.05 7.71
CA GLU A 208 10.50 -4.81 7.26
C GLU A 208 9.16 -4.07 7.43
N HIS A 209 9.19 -2.90 8.06
CA HIS A 209 8.02 -2.10 8.36
C HIS A 209 8.18 -0.71 7.77
N TYR A 210 7.60 -0.45 6.61
CA TYR A 210 7.74 0.83 5.91
C TYR A 210 6.56 1.17 5.02
N MET A 211 6.47 2.45 4.68
CA MET A 211 5.62 3.01 3.64
C MET A 211 6.44 4.04 2.88
N VAL A 212 6.58 3.83 1.57
CA VAL A 212 7.26 4.70 0.62
C VAL A 212 6.20 5.29 -0.28
N GLU A 213 6.26 6.61 -0.48
CA GLU A 213 5.39 7.35 -1.38
C GLU A 213 6.23 8.32 -2.23
N ILE A 214 5.95 8.35 -3.54
CA ILE A 214 6.50 9.36 -4.46
C ILE A 214 5.36 9.82 -5.36
N GLY A 215 4.90 11.07 -5.23
CA GLY A 215 3.92 11.65 -6.15
C GLY A 215 2.58 10.94 -6.25
N GLY A 216 2.17 10.19 -5.23
CA GLY A 216 0.95 9.38 -5.20
C GLY A 216 1.15 7.89 -5.43
N GLU A 217 2.30 7.47 -5.95
CA GLU A 217 2.68 6.06 -6.05
C GLU A 217 3.22 5.56 -4.72
N ILE A 218 2.71 4.43 -4.23
CA ILE A 218 2.93 3.95 -2.86
C ILE A 218 3.32 2.47 -2.85
N ARG A 219 4.26 2.11 -1.97
CA ARG A 219 4.51 0.72 -1.56
C ARG A 219 4.66 0.65 -0.05
N ALA A 220 4.02 -0.33 0.56
CA ALA A 220 4.10 -0.52 2.00
C ALA A 220 4.28 -2.00 2.37
N ARG A 221 4.96 -2.22 3.49
CA ARG A 221 5.21 -3.54 4.08
C ARG A 221 5.12 -3.45 5.60
N GLY A 222 4.57 -4.47 6.22
CA GLY A 222 4.45 -4.60 7.65
C GLY A 222 3.47 -3.61 8.28
N THR A 223 3.79 -3.13 9.49
CA THR A 223 2.85 -2.35 10.30
C THR A 223 3.42 -0.98 10.72
N ASN A 224 2.54 -0.01 10.91
CA ASN A 224 2.87 1.32 11.44
C ASN A 224 3.19 1.28 12.95
N ALA A 225 3.48 2.44 13.56
CA ALA A 225 3.74 2.53 15.01
C ALA A 225 2.61 1.94 15.88
N GLN A 226 1.37 1.96 15.42
CA GLN A 226 0.20 1.38 16.11
C GLN A 226 0.04 -0.13 15.91
N GLN A 227 1.02 -0.82 15.29
CA GLN A 227 0.95 -2.25 14.94
C GLN A 227 -0.20 -2.61 13.99
N LEU A 228 -0.69 -1.66 13.19
CA LEU A 228 -1.69 -1.89 12.16
C LEU A 228 -1.03 -1.84 10.77
N PRO A 229 -1.57 -2.54 9.76
CA PRO A 229 -1.16 -2.34 8.37
C PRO A 229 -1.22 -0.85 8.00
N TRP A 230 -0.33 -0.44 7.10
CA TRP A 230 -0.27 0.96 6.67
C TRP A 230 -1.57 1.37 6.00
N GLN A 231 -2.22 2.41 6.52
CA GLN A 231 -3.51 2.89 6.05
C GLN A 231 -3.31 3.94 4.96
N ILE A 232 -3.69 3.60 3.72
CA ILE A 232 -3.53 4.48 2.55
C ILE A 232 -4.89 5.03 2.13
N GLY A 233 -5.00 6.36 2.11
CA GLY A 233 -6.19 7.04 1.62
C GLY A 233 -6.16 7.18 0.09
N ILE A 234 -7.21 6.71 -0.58
CA ILE A 234 -7.52 7.02 -1.96
C ILE A 234 -8.28 8.35 -1.97
N ASP A 235 -7.74 9.35 -2.65
CA ASP A 235 -8.35 10.67 -2.80
C ASP A 235 -9.67 10.56 -3.61
N LYS A 236 -10.69 11.31 -3.18
CA LYS A 236 -11.84 11.65 -4.02
C LYS A 236 -11.35 12.50 -5.18
N PRO A 237 -11.66 12.16 -6.44
CA PRO A 237 -11.11 12.84 -7.61
C PRO A 237 -11.80 14.18 -7.85
N GLN A 238 -11.34 15.21 -7.12
CA GLN A 238 -11.86 16.57 -7.18
C GLN A 238 -10.74 17.59 -7.43
N VAL A 239 -11.09 18.70 -8.10
CA VAL A 239 -10.13 19.72 -8.54
C VAL A 239 -9.44 20.42 -7.36
N SER A 240 -10.16 20.66 -6.26
CA SER A 240 -9.65 21.36 -5.08
C SER A 240 -9.80 20.54 -3.80
N GLY A 241 -8.78 20.61 -2.95
CA GLY A 241 -8.72 19.87 -1.67
C GLY A 241 -8.39 18.39 -1.84
N ARG A 242 -8.08 17.74 -0.71
CA ARG A 242 -7.93 16.30 -0.60
C ARG A 242 -8.95 15.79 0.39
N THR A 243 -9.94 15.06 -0.10
CA THR A 243 -10.92 14.35 0.72
C THR A 243 -10.70 12.88 0.46
N VAL A 244 -10.53 12.09 1.52
CA VAL A 244 -10.34 10.65 1.37
C VAL A 244 -11.67 10.01 0.99
N GLN A 245 -11.70 9.28 -0.11
CA GLN A 245 -12.83 8.49 -0.58
C GLN A 245 -12.84 7.11 0.07
N LYS A 246 -11.68 6.43 0.09
CA LYS A 246 -11.53 5.08 0.64
C LYS A 246 -10.19 4.97 1.36
N VAL A 247 -10.13 4.20 2.44
CA VAL A 247 -8.88 3.85 3.12
C VAL A 247 -8.62 2.37 2.92
N LEU A 248 -7.42 2.02 2.47
CA LEU A 248 -7.00 0.64 2.27
C LEU A 248 -5.82 0.31 3.18
N PRO A 249 -5.87 -0.83 3.92
CA PRO A 249 -4.69 -1.37 4.55
C PRO A 249 -3.78 -1.96 3.47
N LEU A 250 -2.50 -1.56 3.47
CA LEU A 250 -1.46 -2.17 2.65
C LEU A 250 -0.45 -2.89 3.53
N ASP A 251 -0.21 -4.15 3.20
CA ASP A 251 0.90 -4.95 3.69
C ASP A 251 1.46 -5.76 2.53
N ASN A 252 2.78 -5.66 2.35
CA ASN A 252 3.54 -6.24 1.26
C ASN A 252 2.90 -6.04 -0.13
N ALA A 253 2.43 -4.82 -0.38
CA ALA A 253 1.71 -4.45 -1.60
C ALA A 253 2.04 -3.01 -2.03
N ALA A 254 1.80 -2.73 -3.30
CA ALA A 254 1.91 -1.42 -3.88
C ALA A 254 0.59 -0.94 -4.45
N LEU A 255 0.45 0.38 -4.55
CA LEU A 255 -0.72 1.07 -5.06
C LEU A 255 -0.29 2.27 -5.89
N ALA A 256 -0.94 2.48 -7.03
CA ALA A 256 -0.79 3.68 -7.82
C ALA A 256 -2.17 4.17 -8.29
N THR A 257 -2.31 5.48 -8.49
CA THR A 257 -3.56 6.08 -8.95
C THR A 257 -3.31 7.04 -10.09
N SER A 258 -3.89 6.74 -11.26
CA SER A 258 -3.93 7.64 -12.40
C SER A 258 -5.24 8.41 -12.40
N GLY A 259 -5.22 9.72 -12.68
CA GLY A 259 -6.41 10.54 -12.59
C GLY A 259 -6.47 11.71 -13.58
N ASN A 260 -7.68 12.04 -14.02
CA ASN A 260 -7.96 13.07 -15.01
C ASN A 260 -8.47 14.39 -14.39
N TYR A 261 -8.38 14.58 -13.08
CA TYR A 261 -9.05 15.69 -12.38
C TYR A 261 -8.16 16.89 -12.04
N ARG A 262 -6.82 16.78 -12.17
CA ARG A 262 -5.87 17.86 -11.82
C ARG A 262 -5.18 18.51 -13.01
N ASN A 263 -4.75 17.72 -13.99
CA ASN A 263 -3.94 18.19 -15.13
C ASN A 263 -4.78 18.18 -16.41
N TYR A 264 -5.35 19.35 -16.73
CA TYR A 264 -6.17 19.59 -17.93
C TYR A 264 -6.09 21.05 -18.37
N PHE A 265 -6.46 21.33 -19.63
CA PHE A 265 -6.75 22.68 -20.09
C PHE A 265 -8.18 22.77 -20.65
N MET A 266 -8.70 23.99 -20.75
CA MET A 266 -10.04 24.29 -21.27
C MET A 266 -9.93 24.93 -22.65
N ILE A 267 -10.74 24.47 -23.60
CA ILE A 267 -11.01 25.20 -24.85
C ILE A 267 -12.53 25.27 -25.02
N GLY A 268 -13.07 26.49 -24.89
CA GLY A 268 -14.50 26.68 -24.66
C GLY A 268 -14.94 25.95 -23.38
N ASP A 269 -16.01 25.17 -23.49
CA ASP A 269 -16.55 24.38 -22.37
C ASP A 269 -15.99 22.96 -22.27
N ARG A 270 -15.03 22.60 -23.15
CA ARG A 270 -14.46 21.25 -23.19
C ARG A 270 -13.12 21.16 -22.46
N ARG A 271 -12.99 20.14 -21.61
CA ARG A 271 -11.74 19.76 -20.92
C ARG A 271 -10.91 18.83 -21.80
N TYR A 272 -9.61 19.09 -21.88
CA TYR A 272 -8.61 18.22 -22.51
C TYR A 272 -7.60 17.80 -21.46
N MET A 273 -7.51 16.48 -21.24
CA MET A 273 -6.68 15.88 -20.19
C MET A 273 -5.27 15.58 -20.70
N HIS A 274 -4.32 15.43 -19.77
CA HIS A 274 -2.92 15.12 -20.11
C HIS A 274 -2.67 13.68 -20.59
N VAL A 275 -3.59 12.76 -20.34
CA VAL A 275 -3.49 11.36 -20.77
C VAL A 275 -3.96 11.28 -22.22
N ILE A 276 -3.05 10.91 -23.11
CA ILE A 276 -3.31 10.76 -24.56
C ILE A 276 -3.57 9.30 -24.87
N ASP A 277 -4.61 9.04 -25.66
CA ASP A 277 -4.89 7.71 -26.23
C ASP A 277 -3.93 7.45 -27.40
N PRO A 278 -3.03 6.44 -27.30
CA PRO A 278 -2.06 6.12 -28.35
C PRO A 278 -2.70 5.72 -29.69
N ALA A 279 -3.94 5.21 -29.69
CA ALA A 279 -4.62 4.76 -30.90
C ALA A 279 -5.15 5.94 -31.73
N THR A 280 -5.58 7.02 -31.06
CA THR A 280 -6.22 8.18 -31.72
C THR A 280 -5.30 9.39 -31.78
N GLY A 281 -4.32 9.48 -30.88
CA GLY A 281 -3.49 10.67 -30.69
C GLY A 281 -4.23 11.84 -30.04
N TRP A 282 -5.45 11.63 -29.53
CA TRP A 282 -6.24 12.61 -28.79
C TRP A 282 -6.19 12.34 -27.28
N PRO A 283 -6.45 13.34 -26.42
CA PRO A 283 -6.71 13.11 -25.01
C PRO A 283 -7.78 12.05 -24.82
N ALA A 284 -7.53 11.09 -23.92
CA ALA A 284 -8.42 9.98 -23.68
C ALA A 284 -9.82 10.48 -23.29
N GLU A 285 -10.84 10.10 -24.07
CA GLU A 285 -12.23 10.48 -23.85
C GLU A 285 -12.89 9.55 -22.83
N SER A 286 -12.36 9.53 -21.61
CA SER A 286 -12.86 8.69 -20.53
C SER A 286 -13.66 9.51 -19.53
N ARG A 287 -14.85 9.03 -19.17
CA ARG A 287 -15.61 9.54 -18.00
C ARG A 287 -14.98 9.09 -16.67
N LEU A 288 -13.86 8.38 -16.69
CA LEU A 288 -13.12 8.06 -15.49
C LEU A 288 -12.45 9.31 -14.94
N ALA A 289 -12.74 9.58 -13.67
CA ALA A 289 -12.07 10.58 -12.88
C ALA A 289 -10.72 10.04 -12.36
N SER A 290 -10.68 8.78 -11.96
CA SER A 290 -9.44 8.08 -11.59
C SER A 290 -9.53 6.55 -11.73
N VAL A 291 -8.37 5.93 -11.79
CA VAL A 291 -8.15 4.48 -11.69
C VAL A 291 -7.06 4.23 -10.67
N THR A 292 -7.35 3.40 -9.68
CA THR A 292 -6.40 2.95 -8.66
C THR A 292 -6.13 1.46 -8.85
N VAL A 293 -4.85 1.07 -8.94
CA VAL A 293 -4.42 -0.32 -9.10
C VAL A 293 -3.60 -0.74 -7.89
N LEU A 294 -3.89 -1.92 -7.36
CA LEU A 294 -3.04 -2.62 -6.39
C LEU A 294 -2.26 -3.71 -7.11
N ALA A 295 -0.97 -3.81 -6.83
CA ALA A 295 -0.08 -4.82 -7.41
C ALA A 295 1.06 -5.18 -6.46
N GLU A 296 1.83 -6.22 -6.82
CA GLU A 296 3.01 -6.65 -6.07
C GLU A 296 4.15 -5.62 -6.12
N THR A 297 4.27 -4.90 -7.23
CA THR A 297 5.26 -3.84 -7.42
C THR A 297 4.57 -2.55 -7.84
N CYS A 298 5.15 -1.43 -7.40
CA CYS A 298 4.58 -0.12 -7.67
C CYS A 298 4.75 0.26 -9.14
N MET A 299 5.82 -0.19 -9.79
CA MET A 299 6.04 -0.05 -11.23
C MET A 299 4.89 -0.63 -12.05
N LEU A 300 4.40 -1.83 -11.71
CA LEU A 300 3.26 -2.44 -12.40
C LEU A 300 1.97 -1.68 -12.11
N ALA A 301 1.74 -1.28 -10.87
CA ALA A 301 0.54 -0.51 -10.51
C ALA A 301 0.46 0.82 -11.28
N ASP A 302 1.58 1.55 -11.39
CA ASP A 302 1.68 2.86 -12.07
C ASP A 302 1.32 2.75 -13.57
N ALA A 303 1.95 1.78 -14.24
CA ALA A 303 1.71 1.53 -15.66
C ALA A 303 0.28 1.04 -15.94
N TRP A 304 -0.23 0.09 -15.16
CA TRP A 304 -1.61 -0.40 -15.34
C TRP A 304 -2.67 0.64 -15.02
N ALA A 305 -2.45 1.49 -14.01
CA ALA A 305 -3.37 2.58 -13.70
C ALA A 305 -3.51 3.52 -14.91
N THR A 306 -2.42 3.82 -15.60
CA THR A 306 -2.41 4.62 -16.83
C THR A 306 -3.11 3.89 -17.98
N ALA A 307 -2.75 2.63 -18.23
CA ALA A 307 -3.32 1.80 -19.30
C ALA A 307 -4.85 1.72 -19.22
N LEU A 308 -5.36 1.43 -18.02
CA LEU A 308 -6.78 1.24 -17.76
C LEU A 308 -7.54 2.57 -17.78
N LEU A 309 -6.89 3.68 -17.43
CA LEU A 309 -7.47 5.01 -17.57
C LEU A 309 -7.68 5.37 -19.05
N VAL A 310 -6.72 5.01 -19.93
CA VAL A 310 -6.82 5.16 -21.39
C VAL A 310 -7.94 4.29 -21.96
N LEU A 311 -8.02 3.01 -21.56
CA LEU A 311 -9.05 2.08 -22.05
C LEU A 311 -10.48 2.49 -21.68
N GLY A 312 -10.64 3.26 -20.59
CA GLY A 312 -11.94 3.64 -20.07
C GLY A 312 -12.61 2.52 -19.27
N LEU A 313 -13.78 2.82 -18.70
CA LEU A 313 -14.43 1.95 -17.72
C LEU A 313 -14.77 0.56 -18.25
N GLU A 314 -15.46 0.46 -19.40
CA GLU A 314 -15.99 -0.81 -19.88
C GLU A 314 -14.88 -1.77 -20.34
N ARG A 315 -14.00 -1.30 -21.24
CA ARG A 315 -12.86 -2.09 -21.72
C ARG A 315 -11.84 -2.34 -20.63
N GLY A 316 -11.55 -1.32 -19.81
CA GLY A 316 -10.61 -1.43 -18.70
C GLY A 316 -11.06 -2.43 -17.65
N LEU A 317 -12.33 -2.40 -17.22
CA LEU A 317 -12.85 -3.35 -16.24
C LEU A 317 -12.82 -4.79 -16.79
N ALA A 318 -13.24 -5.00 -18.04
CA ALA A 318 -13.22 -6.32 -18.67
C ALA A 318 -11.79 -6.88 -18.76
N MET A 319 -10.82 -6.07 -19.18
CA MET A 319 -9.43 -6.46 -19.25
C MET A 319 -8.84 -6.73 -17.86
N ALA A 320 -9.13 -5.89 -16.88
CA ALA A 320 -8.64 -6.05 -15.52
C ALA A 320 -9.15 -7.36 -14.87
N GLU A 321 -10.42 -7.73 -15.09
CA GLU A 321 -10.95 -9.03 -14.66
C GLU A 321 -10.25 -10.19 -15.38
N GLN A 322 -10.07 -10.10 -16.70
CA GLN A 322 -9.39 -11.14 -17.47
C GLN A 322 -7.95 -11.39 -17.00
N LEU A 323 -7.25 -10.33 -16.61
CA LEU A 323 -5.86 -10.38 -16.14
C LEU A 323 -5.73 -10.60 -14.62
N GLY A 324 -6.86 -10.66 -13.89
CA GLY A 324 -6.85 -10.83 -12.43
C GLY A 324 -6.29 -9.61 -11.67
N LEU A 325 -6.35 -8.42 -12.26
CA LEU A 325 -5.84 -7.19 -11.64
C LEU A 325 -6.77 -6.71 -10.53
N GLN A 326 -6.19 -6.14 -9.47
CA GLN A 326 -6.94 -5.51 -8.38
C GLN A 326 -7.11 -4.03 -8.69
N VAL A 327 -8.29 -3.64 -9.17
CA VAL A 327 -8.53 -2.27 -9.66
C VAL A 327 -9.80 -1.65 -9.10
N LEU A 328 -9.73 -0.37 -8.76
CA LEU A 328 -10.86 0.50 -8.46
C LEU A 328 -10.92 1.63 -9.48
N PHE A 329 -12.03 1.71 -10.20
CA PHE A 329 -12.37 2.77 -11.12
C PHE A 329 -13.34 3.74 -10.44
N ILE A 330 -13.10 5.03 -10.59
CA ILE A 330 -14.03 6.08 -10.18
C ILE A 330 -14.48 6.85 -11.41
N ALA A 331 -15.75 6.72 -11.77
CA ALA A 331 -16.35 7.41 -12.91
C ALA A 331 -17.10 8.67 -12.47
N ASP A 332 -16.95 9.76 -13.21
CA ASP A 332 -17.69 11.02 -13.05
C ASP A 332 -18.88 11.08 -14.02
N ARG A 333 -20.08 11.18 -13.46
CA ARG A 333 -21.33 11.42 -14.21
C ARG A 333 -21.91 12.77 -13.82
N GLY A 334 -21.30 13.85 -14.30
CA GLY A 334 -21.79 15.22 -14.10
C GLY A 334 -21.70 15.69 -12.65
N GLY A 335 -20.60 15.36 -11.97
CA GLY A 335 -20.34 15.66 -10.56
C GLY A 335 -20.73 14.53 -9.60
N VAL A 336 -21.40 13.49 -10.09
CA VAL A 336 -21.71 12.28 -9.31
C VAL A 336 -20.66 11.21 -9.56
N PHE A 337 -19.87 10.91 -8.54
CA PHE A 337 -18.85 9.88 -8.60
C PHE A 337 -19.43 8.50 -8.31
N THR A 338 -19.12 7.51 -9.15
CA THR A 338 -19.51 6.11 -8.98
C THR A 338 -18.29 5.20 -8.96
N GLU A 339 -18.27 4.25 -8.06
CA GLU A 339 -17.19 3.27 -7.91
C GLU A 339 -17.51 1.99 -8.69
N HIS A 340 -16.50 1.45 -9.37
CA HIS A 340 -16.55 0.15 -10.03
C HIS A 340 -15.24 -0.56 -9.71
N ALA A 341 -15.29 -1.73 -9.10
CA ALA A 341 -14.10 -2.47 -8.72
C ALA A 341 -14.10 -3.85 -9.37
N THR A 342 -12.90 -4.34 -9.68
CA THR A 342 -12.73 -5.75 -10.07
C THR A 342 -13.07 -6.66 -8.90
N SER A 343 -13.52 -7.89 -9.20
CA SER A 343 -13.79 -8.94 -8.21
C SER A 343 -12.60 -9.23 -7.28
N HIS A 344 -11.38 -8.96 -7.74
CA HIS A 344 -10.14 -9.19 -7.00
C HIS A 344 -9.80 -8.10 -5.96
N PHE A 345 -10.34 -6.89 -6.06
CA PHE A 345 -9.88 -5.70 -5.33
C PHE A 345 -9.97 -5.80 -3.80
N GLU A 346 -10.89 -6.62 -3.26
CA GLU A 346 -11.10 -6.77 -1.81
C GLU A 346 -10.79 -8.18 -1.27
N SER A 347 -10.61 -9.16 -2.15
CA SER A 347 -10.45 -10.57 -1.78
C SER A 347 -9.11 -10.89 -1.07
N SER A 348 -8.08 -10.05 -1.22
CA SER A 348 -6.73 -10.29 -0.68
C SER A 348 -6.56 -9.89 0.79
N ASN A 349 -7.31 -8.90 1.27
CA ASN A 349 -7.16 -8.37 2.64
C ASN A 349 -8.07 -9.06 3.68
N ALA A 350 -9.15 -9.72 3.25
CA ALA A 350 -10.05 -10.43 4.15
C ALA A 350 -9.44 -11.71 4.77
N GLN A 351 -8.48 -12.34 4.07
CA GLN A 351 -7.89 -13.60 4.51
C GLN A 351 -7.07 -13.46 5.81
N ASN A 352 -6.39 -12.33 6.00
CA ASN A 352 -5.61 -12.06 7.21
C ASN A 352 -6.50 -11.81 8.44
N PHE A 353 -7.71 -11.28 8.24
CA PHE A 353 -8.65 -11.06 9.34
C PHE A 353 -9.19 -12.38 9.90
N ALA A 354 -9.58 -13.31 9.02
CA ALA A 354 -10.09 -14.62 9.43
C ALA A 354 -9.04 -15.44 10.19
N ALA A 355 -7.79 -15.46 9.72
CA ALA A 355 -6.69 -16.18 10.38
C ALA A 355 -6.34 -15.58 11.76
N THR A 356 -6.29 -14.25 11.86
CA THR A 356 -6.03 -13.55 13.13
C THR A 356 -7.17 -13.77 14.13
N PHE A 357 -8.42 -13.73 13.66
CA PHE A 357 -9.60 -13.99 14.50
C PHE A 357 -9.63 -15.43 15.00
N LEU A 358 -9.28 -16.42 14.15
CA LEU A 358 -9.18 -17.82 14.56
C LEU A 358 -8.10 -18.03 15.62
N ALA A 359 -6.93 -17.41 15.45
CA ALA A 359 -5.83 -17.50 16.40
C ALA A 359 -6.19 -16.88 17.77
N ALA A 360 -6.80 -15.69 17.77
CA ALA A 360 -7.28 -15.05 19.00
C ALA A 360 -8.37 -15.88 19.70
N PHE A 361 -9.30 -16.45 18.93
CA PHE A 361 -10.34 -17.33 19.46
C PHE A 361 -9.75 -18.60 20.09
N LEU A 362 -8.74 -19.21 19.45
CA LEU A 362 -8.06 -20.39 19.97
C LEU A 362 -7.36 -20.11 21.30
N VAL A 363 -6.66 -18.97 21.43
CA VAL A 363 -5.99 -18.56 22.68
C VAL A 363 -7.02 -18.35 23.79
N MET A 364 -8.12 -17.66 23.49
CA MET A 364 -9.22 -17.44 24.45
C MET A 364 -9.85 -18.78 24.89
N ALA A 365 -10.10 -19.69 23.95
CA ALA A 365 -10.67 -21.00 24.24
C ALA A 365 -9.75 -21.86 25.12
N ILE A 366 -8.43 -21.83 24.88
CA ILE A 366 -7.44 -22.51 25.72
C ILE A 366 -7.43 -21.92 27.14
N ALA A 367 -7.48 -20.59 27.27
CA ALA A 367 -7.54 -19.94 28.58
C ALA A 367 -8.80 -20.33 29.37
N ILE A 368 -9.96 -20.34 28.71
CA ILE A 368 -11.24 -20.74 29.30
C ILE A 368 -11.20 -22.21 29.73
N ALA A 369 -10.70 -23.11 28.87
CA ALA A 369 -10.57 -24.53 29.20
C ALA A 369 -9.62 -24.75 30.38
N ALA A 370 -8.49 -24.04 30.44
CA ALA A 370 -7.56 -24.11 31.56
C ALA A 370 -8.20 -23.64 32.88
N MET A 371 -8.99 -22.57 32.83
CA MET A 371 -9.76 -22.09 33.99
C MET A 371 -10.81 -23.12 34.44
N ALA A 372 -11.57 -23.70 33.50
CA ALA A 372 -12.58 -24.72 33.79
C ALA A 372 -11.98 -25.99 34.41
N ILE A 373 -10.85 -26.47 33.88
CA ILE A 373 -10.12 -27.62 34.43
C ILE A 373 -9.61 -27.29 35.84
N GLY A 374 -9.09 -26.07 36.07
CA GLY A 374 -8.66 -25.62 37.39
C GLY A 374 -9.77 -25.68 38.45
N VAL A 375 -11.00 -25.30 38.08
CA VAL A 375 -12.18 -25.39 38.95
C VAL A 375 -12.58 -26.84 39.21
N MET A 376 -12.63 -27.69 38.18
CA MET A 376 -13.00 -29.11 38.31
C MET A 376 -12.01 -29.92 39.15
N MET A 377 -10.72 -29.56 39.12
CA MET A 377 -9.68 -30.23 39.91
C MET A 377 -9.60 -29.74 41.37
N GLY A 378 -10.57 -28.95 41.84
CA GLY A 378 -10.70 -28.56 43.25
C GLY A 378 -9.64 -27.55 43.73
N ARG A 379 -8.98 -26.82 42.82
CA ARG A 379 -8.08 -25.73 43.21
C ARG A 379 -8.90 -24.53 43.66
N LYS A 380 -8.56 -23.94 44.81
CA LYS A 380 -9.19 -22.70 45.29
C LYS A 380 -9.07 -21.62 44.20
N PRO A 381 -10.15 -20.87 43.90
CA PRO A 381 -10.07 -19.77 42.95
C PRO A 381 -8.98 -18.79 43.39
N ILE A 382 -8.20 -18.29 42.43
CA ILE A 382 -7.22 -17.24 42.70
C ILE A 382 -8.04 -16.02 43.15
N ALA A 383 -7.91 -15.66 44.42
CA ALA A 383 -8.47 -14.44 44.96
C ALA A 383 -7.83 -13.26 44.21
N GLY A 384 -8.59 -12.61 43.34
CA GLY A 384 -8.09 -11.45 42.60
C GLY A 384 -8.95 -10.94 41.45
N SER A 385 -9.83 -11.74 40.84
CA SER A 385 -10.44 -11.29 39.57
C SER A 385 -11.79 -10.57 39.66
N CYS A 386 -12.46 -10.51 40.81
CA CYS A 386 -13.70 -9.73 40.98
C CYS A 386 -13.83 -9.08 42.38
N GLY A 387 -12.76 -8.47 42.91
CA GLY A 387 -12.77 -7.89 44.27
C GLY A 387 -12.23 -6.46 44.41
N GLY A 388 -11.85 -5.80 43.31
CA GLY A 388 -11.19 -4.49 43.36
C GLY A 388 -12.09 -3.31 43.76
N LEU A 389 -13.41 -3.42 43.61
CA LEU A 389 -14.34 -2.33 43.90
C LEU A 389 -14.92 -2.38 45.33
N GLY A 390 -14.94 -3.56 45.97
CA GLY A 390 -15.39 -3.70 47.36
C GLY A 390 -14.45 -3.05 48.39
N ARG A 391 -13.20 -2.76 48.01
CA ARG A 391 -12.22 -2.05 48.86
C ARG A 391 -12.29 -0.52 48.75
N LEU A 392 -13.11 0.02 47.85
CA LEU A 392 -13.29 1.45 47.62
C LEU A 392 -14.56 2.02 48.29
N GLY A 393 -15.29 1.21 49.07
CA GLY A 393 -16.47 1.68 49.82
C GLY A 393 -17.64 2.14 48.95
N LEU A 394 -17.62 1.85 47.65
CA LEU A 394 -18.67 2.23 46.70
C LEU A 394 -19.43 0.98 46.25
N GLY A 395 -20.44 0.61 47.04
CA GLY A 395 -21.38 -0.44 46.67
C GLY A 395 -21.80 -1.29 47.86
N CYS A 396 -22.72 -0.75 48.68
CA CYS A 396 -23.76 -1.47 49.40
C CYS A 396 -24.54 -0.49 50.31
N ASP A 397 -25.24 0.49 49.73
CA ASP A 397 -26.43 1.07 50.39
C ASP A 397 -27.64 0.29 49.90
N GLY A 398 -27.77 -0.89 50.51
CA GLY A 398 -28.82 -1.86 50.26
C GLY A 398 -28.95 -2.77 51.49
N GLY A 399 -29.23 -2.16 52.63
CA GLY A 399 -29.92 -2.82 53.75
C GLY A 399 -29.27 -4.09 54.32
N CYS A 400 -28.05 -4.00 54.84
CA CYS A 400 -27.57 -4.94 55.87
C CYS A 400 -26.63 -4.22 56.84
N GLY A 401 -27.22 -3.70 57.92
CA GLY A 401 -26.51 -3.10 59.04
C GLY A 401 -25.79 -4.14 59.90
N LYS A 402 -24.45 -4.00 59.92
CA LYS A 402 -23.45 -4.49 60.88
C LYS A 402 -22.94 -5.94 60.79
N PRO A 403 -21.60 -6.12 60.68
CA PRO A 403 -20.93 -7.34 61.09
C PRO A 403 -20.81 -7.40 62.63
N CYS A 404 -21.07 -8.56 63.22
CA CYS A 404 -20.78 -8.84 64.62
C CYS A 404 -19.27 -8.96 64.83
N SER A 405 -18.67 -7.99 65.52
CA SER A 405 -17.44 -8.20 66.29
C SER A 405 -17.60 -7.52 67.65
N ALA A 406 -17.07 -8.20 68.66
CA ALA A 406 -17.25 -7.94 70.07
C ALA A 406 -16.85 -6.52 70.53
N ASP A 407 -17.54 -6.13 71.60
CA ASP A 407 -17.26 -5.10 72.60
C ASP A 407 -17.41 -3.60 72.24
N THR A 408 -18.34 -3.02 73.00
CA THR A 408 -18.55 -1.62 73.41
C THR A 408 -19.30 -0.65 72.49
N ASP A 409 -20.52 -0.35 72.97
CA ASP A 409 -21.32 0.89 72.89
C ASP A 409 -21.61 1.55 71.53
N CYS A 410 -22.87 1.44 71.12
CA CYS A 410 -23.54 2.47 70.31
C CYS A 410 -25.02 2.59 70.75
N LYS A 411 -25.35 3.67 71.45
CA LYS A 411 -26.73 4.14 71.67
C LYS A 411 -27.34 4.64 70.35
N PRO A 412 -28.68 4.56 70.17
CA PRO A 412 -29.34 5.10 68.99
C PRO A 412 -29.63 6.60 69.15
N SER A 413 -29.23 7.43 68.18
CA SER A 413 -29.76 8.80 68.05
C SER A 413 -30.92 8.80 67.05
N THR A 414 -32.08 9.18 67.56
CA THR A 414 -33.22 9.71 66.83
C THR A 414 -32.82 11.02 66.13
N ASP A 415 -33.14 11.22 64.86
CA ASP A 415 -34.21 12.16 64.50
C ASP A 415 -34.49 12.26 63.01
N LYS A 416 -35.75 12.66 62.76
CA LYS A 416 -36.49 12.83 61.50
C LYS A 416 -35.93 13.90 60.56
N PRO A 417 -36.33 13.87 59.27
CA PRO A 417 -36.19 15.01 58.37
C PRO A 417 -37.45 15.88 58.36
N GLU A 418 -37.26 17.20 58.27
CA GLU A 418 -38.25 18.16 57.74
C GLU A 418 -37.55 19.51 57.47
N PRO A 419 -38.02 20.34 56.53
CA PRO A 419 -38.74 20.06 55.28
C PRO A 419 -37.87 20.25 54.01
#